data_AF-A0A2K0JB29-F1
#
_entry.id   AF-A0A2K0JB29-F1
#
_cell.length_a   1.000
_cell.length_b   1.000
_cell.length_c   1.000
_cell.angle_alpha   90.00
_cell.angle_beta   90.00
_cell.angle_gamma   90.00
#
_symmetry.space_group_name_H-M   'P 1'
#
loop_
_entity.id
_entity.type
_entity.pdbx_description
1 polymer ?
#
loop_
_entity_poly.entity_id
_entity_poly.type
_entity_poly.pdbx_seq_one_letter_code
_entity_poly.pdbx_strand_id
1 'polypeptide(L)'
;MSIKWESIRTFNNSQNNAFEELICQLAREEPIINKIDFRRVAAPDGGVEAYCVLDDGTEYGWQAKYFFSMGDAQWKQLKESFETALKTHPNLTVNDG
;
A
#
# COMPACT_ATOMS: atom_id res chain seq x y z
N MET A 1 -20.18 -16.05 4.89
CA MET A 1 -19.42 -16.32 3.66
C MET A 1 -17.94 -16.28 4.01
N SER A 2 -17.15 -17.23 3.51
CA SER A 2 -15.68 -17.24 3.69
C SER A 2 -15.04 -16.61 2.45
N ILE A 3 -14.15 -15.63 2.66
CA ILE A 3 -13.34 -15.03 1.60
C ILE A 3 -12.15 -15.96 1.34
N LYS A 4 -12.00 -16.42 0.09
CA LYS A 4 -10.85 -17.23 -0.35
C LYS A 4 -9.84 -16.33 -1.04
N TRP A 5 -8.85 -15.87 -0.30
CA TRP A 5 -7.86 -14.93 -0.82
C TRP A 5 -7.06 -15.55 -1.96
N GLU A 6 -6.76 -16.84 -1.92
CA GLU A 6 -6.05 -17.63 -2.94
C GLU A 6 -6.68 -17.57 -4.33
N SER A 7 -7.97 -17.25 -4.39
CA SER A 7 -8.75 -17.18 -5.62
C SER A 7 -9.10 -15.75 -6.01
N ILE A 8 -8.34 -14.75 -5.55
CA ILE A 8 -8.49 -13.38 -6.05
C ILE A 8 -8.35 -13.40 -7.58
N ARG A 9 -9.24 -12.67 -8.26
CA ARG A 9 -9.19 -12.56 -9.72
C ARG A 9 -7.82 -12.04 -10.15
N THR A 10 -7.32 -12.48 -11.30
CA THR A 10 -6.15 -11.86 -11.92
C THR A 10 -6.52 -10.49 -12.50
N PHE A 11 -5.59 -9.55 -12.40
CA PHE A 11 -5.69 -8.24 -13.04
C PHE A 11 -4.32 -7.91 -13.64
N ASN A 12 -4.28 -7.41 -14.89
CA ASN A 12 -3.02 -7.23 -15.63
C ASN A 12 -2.11 -8.46 -15.59
N ASN A 13 -2.70 -9.66 -15.77
CA ASN A 13 -2.02 -10.97 -15.74
C ASN A 13 -1.39 -11.38 -14.40
N SER A 14 -1.75 -10.74 -13.28
CA SER A 14 -1.17 -11.01 -11.96
C SER A 14 -2.22 -10.95 -10.84
N GLN A 15 -2.18 -11.91 -9.92
CA GLN A 15 -2.97 -11.83 -8.68
C GLN A 15 -2.38 -10.80 -7.71
N ASN A 16 -1.06 -10.59 -7.72
CA ASN A 16 -0.41 -9.56 -6.92
C ASN A 16 -0.95 -8.18 -7.31
N ASN A 17 -1.00 -7.88 -8.61
CA ASN A 17 -1.48 -6.59 -9.10
C ASN A 17 -2.97 -6.40 -8.80
N ALA A 18 -3.74 -7.48 -8.80
CA ALA A 18 -5.15 -7.42 -8.40
C ALA A 18 -5.32 -7.12 -6.91
N PHE A 19 -4.44 -7.68 -6.07
CA PHE A 19 -4.43 -7.41 -4.64
C PHE A 19 -3.97 -5.99 -4.34
N GLU A 20 -2.89 -5.51 -4.98
CA GLU A 20 -2.41 -4.12 -4.87
C GLU A 20 -3.50 -3.12 -5.30
N GLU A 21 -4.21 -3.40 -6.39
CA GLU A 21 -5.37 -2.60 -6.84
C GLU A 21 -6.48 -2.59 -5.80
N LEU A 22 -6.81 -3.75 -5.21
CA LEU A 22 -7.83 -3.84 -4.17
C LEU A 22 -7.44 -3.00 -2.95
N ILE A 23 -6.18 -3.05 -2.51
CA ILE A 23 -5.70 -2.22 -1.39
C ILE A 23 -5.77 -0.73 -1.75
N CYS A 24 -5.40 -0.33 -2.97
CA CYS A 24 -5.56 1.05 -3.42
C CYS A 24 -7.01 1.53 -3.34
N GLN A 25 -7.97 0.68 -3.73
CA GLN A 25 -9.40 1.01 -3.67
C GLN A 25 -9.88 1.14 -2.22
N LEU A 26 -9.47 0.23 -1.34
CA LEU A 26 -9.81 0.28 0.09
C LEU A 26 -9.22 1.52 0.77
N ALA A 27 -7.95 1.82 0.51
CA ALA A 27 -7.25 3.00 1.03
C ALA A 27 -7.93 4.31 0.58
N ARG A 28 -8.40 4.37 -0.67
CA ARG A 28 -9.12 5.53 -1.18
C ARG A 28 -10.43 5.78 -0.44
N GLU A 29 -11.17 4.71 -0.14
CA GLU A 29 -12.45 4.75 0.57
C GLU A 29 -12.29 4.85 2.10
N GLU A 30 -11.07 4.69 2.63
CA GLU A 30 -10.82 4.78 4.06
C GLU A 30 -11.20 6.18 4.60
N PRO A 31 -12.04 6.27 5.66
CA PRO A 31 -12.52 7.53 6.21
C PRO A 31 -11.44 8.18 7.07
N ILE A 32 -10.47 8.81 6.41
CA ILE A 32 -9.37 9.51 7.04
C ILE A 32 -9.77 10.96 7.27
N ILE A 33 -9.72 11.38 8.53
CA ILE A 33 -10.00 12.76 8.93
C ILE A 33 -8.96 13.67 8.28
N ASN A 34 -9.39 14.83 7.80
CA ASN A 34 -8.54 15.83 7.15
C ASN A 34 -7.83 15.39 5.86
N LYS A 35 -8.24 14.27 5.24
CA LYS A 35 -7.73 13.86 3.92
C LYS A 35 -8.10 14.90 2.86
N ILE A 36 -7.10 15.52 2.24
CA ILE A 36 -7.27 16.52 1.19
C ILE A 36 -7.04 15.97 -0.22
N ASP A 37 -6.13 15.00 -0.36
CA ASP A 37 -5.77 14.42 -1.66
C ASP A 37 -5.41 12.94 -1.49
N PHE A 38 -5.66 12.15 -2.53
CA PHE A 38 -5.29 10.74 -2.59
C PHE A 38 -4.61 10.44 -3.92
N ARG A 39 -3.41 9.86 -3.84
CA ARG A 39 -2.58 9.55 -5.00
C ARG A 39 -2.20 8.10 -5.01
N ARG A 40 -2.49 7.46 -6.13
CA ARG A 40 -1.96 6.14 -6.44
C ARG A 40 -0.55 6.30 -7.01
N VAL A 41 0.38 5.49 -6.54
CA VAL A 41 1.74 5.40 -7.07
C VAL A 41 1.78 4.22 -8.03
N ALA A 42 2.20 4.46 -9.26
CA ALA A 42 2.51 3.37 -10.18
C ALA A 42 3.98 2.98 -9.98
N ALA A 43 4.27 1.67 -9.97
CA ALA A 43 5.64 1.18 -9.99
C ALA A 43 6.46 1.85 -11.10
N PRO A 44 7.76 2.18 -10.87
CA PRO A 44 8.61 1.63 -9.81
C PRO A 44 8.84 2.50 -8.56
N ASP A 45 8.44 3.77 -8.54
CA ASP A 45 9.14 4.77 -7.72
C ASP A 45 8.38 5.28 -6.48
N GLY A 46 8.25 4.46 -5.43
CA GLY A 46 7.78 5.04 -4.16
C GLY A 46 7.73 4.15 -2.91
N GLY A 47 7.93 2.84 -3.02
CA GLY A 47 7.84 1.95 -1.85
C GLY A 47 6.45 1.88 -1.19
N VAL A 48 5.44 2.57 -1.75
CA VAL A 48 4.02 2.52 -1.42
C VAL A 48 3.22 2.36 -2.71
N GLU A 49 2.06 1.73 -2.61
CA GLU A 49 1.11 1.58 -3.72
C GLU A 49 0.20 2.81 -3.85
N ALA A 50 -0.04 3.50 -2.74
CA ALA A 50 -0.77 4.75 -2.68
C ALA A 50 -0.39 5.56 -1.43
N TYR A 51 -0.65 6.86 -1.46
CA TYR A 51 -0.58 7.73 -0.31
C TYR A 51 -1.69 8.78 -0.34
N CYS A 52 -2.05 9.31 0.82
CA CYS A 52 -2.92 10.46 0.94
C CYS A 52 -2.21 11.58 1.68
N VAL A 53 -2.56 12.82 1.34
CA VAL A 53 -2.06 14.02 2.01
C VAL A 53 -3.16 14.56 2.90
N LEU A 54 -2.80 14.97 4.11
CA LEU A 54 -3.68 15.63 5.07
C LEU A 54 -3.55 17.16 4.98
N ASP A 55 -4.49 17.89 5.58
CA ASP A 55 -4.50 19.36 5.56
C ASP A 55 -3.29 20.02 6.26
N ASP A 56 -2.67 19.31 7.20
CA ASP A 56 -1.44 19.70 7.88
C ASP A 56 -0.15 19.39 7.08
N GLY A 57 -0.29 18.77 5.90
CA GLY A 57 0.82 18.37 5.03
C GLY A 57 1.42 17.00 5.35
N THR A 58 0.90 16.30 6.35
CA THR A 58 1.28 14.93 6.69
C THR A 58 0.81 13.95 5.62
N GLU A 59 1.57 12.86 5.41
CA GLU A 59 1.22 11.81 4.47
C GLU A 59 0.96 10.47 5.18
N TYR A 60 -0.09 9.78 4.75
CA TYR A 60 -0.28 8.36 5.06
C TYR A 60 -0.05 7.54 3.80
N GLY A 61 0.72 6.47 3.90
CA GLY A 61 1.05 5.59 2.77
C GLY A 61 0.64 4.14 3.03
N TRP A 62 0.19 3.48 1.96
CA TRP A 62 -0.16 2.06 1.97
C TRP A 62 0.84 1.29 1.13
N GLN A 63 1.41 0.24 1.71
CA GLN A 63 2.21 -0.76 1.01
C GLN A 63 1.51 -2.11 1.13
N ALA A 64 1.36 -2.82 0.02
CA ALA A 64 0.67 -4.09 -0.08
C ALA A 64 1.55 -5.15 -0.74
N LYS A 65 1.66 -6.32 -0.11
CA LYS A 65 2.25 -7.51 -0.71
C LYS A 65 1.32 -8.69 -0.54
N TYR A 66 1.24 -9.53 -1.57
CA TYR A 66 0.36 -10.67 -1.61
C TYR A 66 1.17 -11.97 -1.50
N PHE A 67 1.24 -12.51 -0.28
CA PHE A 67 1.99 -13.73 0.05
C PHE A 67 1.12 -14.72 0.82
N PHE A 68 1.27 -16.01 0.53
CA PHE A 68 0.59 -17.10 1.26
C PHE A 68 1.46 -17.77 2.31
N SER A 69 2.75 -17.44 2.32
CA SER A 69 3.71 -17.90 3.31
C SER A 69 4.71 -16.79 3.60
N MET A 70 5.21 -16.76 4.83
CA MET A 70 6.26 -15.85 5.24
C MET A 70 7.59 -16.60 5.37
N GLY A 71 8.62 -16.02 4.76
CA GLY A 71 10.01 -16.45 4.87
C GLY A 71 10.94 -15.25 4.73
N ASP A 72 12.25 -15.50 4.81
CA ASP A 72 13.25 -14.43 4.82
C ASP A 72 13.19 -13.53 3.58
N ALA A 73 12.85 -14.10 2.42
CA ALA A 73 12.72 -13.34 1.18
C ALA A 73 11.54 -12.37 1.22
N GLN A 74 10.39 -12.78 1.76
CA GLN A 74 9.20 -11.93 1.91
C GLN A 74 9.46 -10.81 2.92
N TRP A 75 10.10 -11.14 4.05
CA TRP A 75 10.51 -10.14 5.04
C TRP A 75 11.49 -9.12 4.47
N LYS A 76 12.46 -9.58 3.69
CA LYS A 76 13.42 -8.70 3.02
C LYS A 76 12.70 -7.74 2.05
N GLN A 77 11.78 -8.24 1.23
CA GLN A 77 11.00 -7.41 0.30
C GLN A 77 10.16 -6.34 1.02
N LEU A 78 9.52 -6.70 2.14
CA LEU A 78 8.75 -5.75 2.95
C LEU A 78 9.65 -4.66 3.54
N LYS A 79 10.79 -5.05 4.10
CA LYS A 79 11.77 -4.11 4.66
C LYS A 79 12.31 -3.15 3.59
N GLU A 80 12.69 -3.66 2.43
CA GLU A 80 13.18 -2.83 1.32
C GLU A 80 12.09 -1.85 0.83
N SER A 81 10.84 -2.30 0.75
CA SER A 81 9.71 -1.45 0.37
C SER A 81 9.48 -0.33 1.39
N PHE A 82 9.51 -0.68 2.69
CA PHE A 82 9.35 0.28 3.78
C PHE A 82 10.47 1.31 3.84
N GLU A 83 11.73 0.87 3.74
CA GLU A 83 12.88 1.79 3.67
C GLU A 83 12.82 2.70 2.45
N THR A 84 12.29 2.21 1.32
CA THR A 84 12.09 3.02 0.12
C THR A 84 11.01 4.06 0.34
N ALA A 85 9.87 3.67 0.94
CA ALA A 85 8.76 4.57 1.26
C ALA A 85 9.22 5.76 2.12
N LEU A 86 10.00 5.50 3.17
CA LEU A 86 10.53 6.56 4.04
C LEU A 86 11.52 7.49 3.33
N LYS A 87 12.23 7.00 2.31
CA LYS A 87 13.16 7.82 1.51
C LYS A 87 12.43 8.69 0.49
N THR A 88 11.37 8.18 -0.12
CA THR A 88 10.62 8.87 -1.18
C THR A 88 9.53 9.77 -0.64
N HIS A 89 8.97 9.46 0.53
CA HIS A 89 7.91 10.19 1.21
C HIS A 89 8.40 10.67 2.59
N PRO A 90 9.18 11.78 2.67
CA PRO A 90 9.74 12.26 3.93
C PRO A 90 8.67 12.77 4.93
N ASN A 91 7.46 13.03 4.46
CA ASN A 91 6.32 13.45 5.29
C ASN A 91 5.42 12.27 5.69
N LEU A 92 5.81 11.04 5.35
CA LEU A 92 5.08 9.85 5.74
C LEU A 92 5.21 9.66 7.25
N THR A 93 4.11 9.84 7.96
CA THR A 93 4.08 9.62 9.40
C THR A 93 3.60 8.23 9.73
N VAL A 94 4.08 7.71 10.86
CA VAL A 94 3.51 6.51 11.46
C VAL A 94 2.33 6.97 12.29
N ASN A 95 1.13 6.47 11.97
CA ASN A 95 -0.05 6.77 12.75
C ASN A 95 0.06 5.99 14.09
N ASP A 96 0.54 6.65 15.14
CA ASP A 96 0.35 6.16 16.51
C ASP A 96 -1.14 6.35 16.82
N GLY A 97 -1.93 5.30 16.57
CA GLY A 97 -3.40 5.33 16.64
C GLY A 97 -4.00 5.75 17.99
#